data_AF-A0A7Y4QTX9-F1
#
_entry.id   AF-A0A7Y4QTX9-F1
#
_cell.length_a   1.000
_cell.length_b   1.000
_cell.length_c   1.000
_cell.angle_alpha   90.00
_cell.angle_beta   90.00
_cell.angle_gamma   90.00
#
_symmetry.space_group_name_H-M   'P 1'
#
loop_
_entity.id
_entity.type
_entity.pdbx_description
1 polymer ?
#
loop_
_entity_poly.entity_id
_entity_poly.type
_entity_poly.pdbx_seq_one_letter_code
_entity_poly.pdbx_strand_id
1 'polypeptide(L)'
;MAQPKRKQSLLQGARVYLSGPMDFVASRDVEKQFGWRNRVSEFLQVMGVTVFDPWFKPDVRGLHEYGREDQKSGDRIRTRWTYAGGRKGAEARSWCAKQFWETLHIDLRMVDTSDFTISYCPTNIYSVGTPHEIIMATLQHKPVLFVSPPIVFPALHELREHLKGDVRGAALLKRLESEIPIKENPRAIPSLWYIPLVGGENFFDGFGFARYRERFKWTEEIPIDRHEKLYPPKRPLLPFVEKLNHRLPKKWDSKLNKFVPDDDWLLWEFNTEKIRGKHVKSVRK
;
A
#
# COMPACT_ATOMS: atom_id res chain seq x y z
N MET A 1 10.79 -15.70 -41.11
CA MET A 1 11.68 -15.47 -39.94
C MET A 1 10.81 -15.45 -38.69
N ALA A 2 10.99 -16.40 -37.78
CA ALA A 2 10.28 -16.37 -36.51
C ALA A 2 10.76 -15.16 -35.70
N GLN A 3 9.84 -14.31 -35.24
CA GLN A 3 10.18 -13.23 -34.31
C GLN A 3 10.90 -13.84 -33.09
N PRO A 4 11.99 -13.22 -32.59
CA PRO A 4 12.64 -13.70 -31.40
C PRO A 4 11.62 -13.71 -30.26
N LYS A 5 11.47 -14.86 -29.57
CA LYS A 5 10.61 -14.98 -28.39
C LYS A 5 10.99 -13.86 -27.42
N ARG A 6 10.13 -12.87 -27.29
CA ARG A 6 10.29 -11.78 -26.31
C ARG A 6 10.41 -12.47 -24.95
N LYS A 7 11.56 -12.36 -24.30
CA LYS A 7 11.80 -12.96 -22.98
C LYS A 7 10.71 -12.41 -22.05
N GLN A 8 9.74 -13.24 -21.69
CA GLN A 8 8.62 -12.81 -20.85
C GLN A 8 9.19 -12.29 -19.53
N SER A 9 8.71 -11.12 -19.12
CA SER A 9 9.13 -10.52 -17.86
C SER A 9 8.41 -11.22 -16.70
N LEU A 10 9.07 -11.35 -15.55
CA LEU A 10 8.58 -12.17 -14.45
C LEU A 10 7.25 -11.68 -13.87
N LEU A 11 7.00 -10.36 -13.91
CA LEU A 11 5.76 -9.78 -13.40
C LEU A 11 4.62 -9.75 -14.44
N GLN A 12 4.85 -10.21 -15.67
CA GLN A 12 3.82 -10.21 -16.70
C GLN A 12 2.65 -11.10 -16.26
N GLY A 13 1.46 -10.52 -16.11
CA GLY A 13 0.25 -11.21 -15.67
C GLY A 13 0.12 -11.36 -14.15
N ALA A 14 1.09 -10.88 -13.37
CA ALA A 14 0.96 -10.81 -11.92
C ALA A 14 -0.10 -9.78 -11.51
N ARG A 15 -0.63 -9.94 -10.30
CA ARG A 15 -1.62 -9.06 -9.67
C ARG A 15 -1.04 -8.47 -8.40
N VAL A 16 -1.25 -7.18 -8.19
CA VAL A 16 -0.75 -6.47 -7.01
C VAL A 16 -1.81 -5.58 -6.40
N TYR A 17 -1.88 -5.57 -5.07
CA TYR A 17 -2.73 -4.65 -4.32
C TYR A 17 -1.92 -3.48 -3.75
N LEU A 18 -2.45 -2.26 -3.89
CA LEU A 18 -1.84 -1.03 -3.38
C LEU A 18 -2.45 -0.58 -2.05
N SER A 19 -1.85 -1.07 -0.96
CA SER A 19 -2.25 -0.78 0.41
C SER A 19 -1.62 0.52 0.93
N GLY A 20 -2.39 1.29 1.71
CA GLY A 20 -1.90 2.51 2.36
C GLY A 20 -3.05 3.40 2.86
N PRO A 21 -2.75 4.45 3.64
CA PRO A 21 -3.77 5.33 4.20
C PRO A 21 -4.68 5.96 3.13
N MET A 22 -5.96 6.10 3.49
CA MET A 22 -6.99 6.77 2.70
C MET A 22 -7.85 7.70 3.55
N ASP A 23 -8.18 7.33 4.80
CA ASP A 23 -9.08 8.10 5.65
C ASP A 23 -8.43 9.33 6.31
N PHE A 24 -7.22 9.17 6.86
CA PHE A 24 -6.52 10.21 7.64
C PHE A 24 -5.45 10.95 6.82
N VAL A 25 -5.53 10.89 5.49
CA VAL A 25 -4.69 11.69 4.61
C VAL A 25 -5.16 13.15 4.61
N ALA A 26 -4.26 14.09 4.27
CA ALA A 26 -4.59 15.52 4.28
C ALA A 26 -5.75 15.89 3.34
N SER A 27 -5.88 15.21 2.21
CA SER A 27 -7.03 15.34 1.30
C SER A 27 -7.23 14.04 0.52
N ARG A 28 -8.43 13.46 0.63
CA ARG A 28 -8.82 12.25 -0.12
C ARG A 28 -8.84 12.49 -1.62
N ASP A 29 -9.36 13.64 -2.05
CA ASP A 29 -9.47 13.98 -3.46
C ASP A 29 -8.09 14.17 -4.10
N VAL A 30 -7.19 14.86 -3.40
CA VAL A 30 -5.80 15.04 -3.87
C VAL A 30 -5.08 13.70 -3.91
N GLU A 31 -5.23 12.85 -2.89
CA GLU A 31 -4.58 11.53 -2.90
C GLU A 31 -5.16 10.61 -3.98
N LYS A 32 -6.46 10.65 -4.24
CA LYS A 32 -7.09 9.88 -5.32
C LYS A 32 -6.60 10.33 -6.70
N GLN A 33 -6.46 11.64 -6.91
CA GLN A 33 -6.13 12.19 -8.23
C GLN A 33 -4.62 12.26 -8.50
N PHE A 34 -3.81 12.56 -7.49
CA PHE A 34 -2.38 12.86 -7.63
C PHE A 34 -1.50 12.02 -6.69
N GLY A 35 -2.08 10.99 -6.07
CA GLY A 35 -1.37 10.15 -5.12
C GLY A 35 -0.29 9.27 -5.72
N TRP A 36 0.51 8.71 -4.83
CA TRP A 36 1.60 7.80 -5.19
C TRP A 36 1.09 6.56 -5.95
N ARG A 37 -0.16 6.13 -5.66
CA ARG A 37 -0.77 4.96 -6.30
C ARG A 37 -0.89 5.09 -7.81
N ASN A 38 -1.16 6.29 -8.32
CA ASN A 38 -1.30 6.52 -9.76
C ASN A 38 0.02 6.25 -10.47
N ARG A 39 1.13 6.79 -9.96
CA ARG A 39 2.47 6.58 -10.52
C ARG A 39 2.96 5.14 -10.38
N VAL A 40 2.71 4.52 -9.23
CA VAL A 40 3.03 3.09 -9.03
C VAL A 40 2.21 2.22 -9.98
N SER A 41 0.93 2.55 -10.19
CA SER A 41 0.07 1.84 -11.15
C SER A 41 0.61 1.93 -12.57
N GLU A 42 0.89 3.13 -13.07
CA GLU A 42 1.47 3.34 -14.41
C GLU A 42 2.78 2.57 -14.58
N PHE A 43 3.65 2.60 -13.55
CA PHE A 43 4.92 1.91 -13.55
C PHE A 43 4.77 0.39 -13.68
N LEU A 44 3.84 -0.21 -12.93
CA LEU A 44 3.56 -1.64 -12.91
C LEU A 44 2.83 -2.11 -14.17
N GLN A 45 1.89 -1.31 -14.68
CA GLN A 45 1.10 -1.65 -15.87
C GLN A 45 1.97 -1.78 -17.13
N VAL A 46 3.04 -0.98 -17.27
CA VAL A 46 4.03 -1.14 -18.35
C VAL A 46 4.76 -2.50 -18.28
N MET A 47 4.79 -3.14 -17.12
CA MET A 47 5.34 -4.49 -16.92
C MET A 47 4.30 -5.61 -17.11
N GLY A 48 3.07 -5.26 -17.48
CA GLY A 48 1.97 -6.20 -17.67
C GLY A 48 1.33 -6.69 -16.37
N VAL A 49 1.50 -5.94 -15.28
CA VAL A 49 0.89 -6.25 -13.97
C VAL A 49 -0.53 -5.69 -13.90
N THR A 50 -1.46 -6.48 -13.38
CA THR A 50 -2.79 -6.02 -13.00
C THR A 50 -2.73 -5.36 -11.63
N VAL A 51 -3.16 -4.10 -11.55
CA VAL A 51 -3.08 -3.31 -10.31
C VAL A 51 -4.46 -3.16 -9.70
N PHE A 52 -4.60 -3.55 -8.43
CA PHE A 52 -5.76 -3.29 -7.61
C PHE A 52 -5.50 -2.08 -6.71
N ASP A 53 -6.11 -0.95 -7.09
CA ASP A 53 -6.11 0.29 -6.31
C ASP A 53 -7.46 0.43 -5.58
N PRO A 54 -7.49 0.56 -4.23
CA PRO A 54 -8.74 0.72 -3.49
C PRO A 54 -9.54 1.98 -3.85
N TRP A 55 -8.93 3.00 -4.48
CA TRP A 55 -9.67 4.14 -5.03
C TRP A 55 -10.47 3.82 -6.29
N PHE A 56 -10.07 2.78 -7.03
CA PHE A 56 -10.57 2.42 -8.35
C PHE A 56 -10.90 0.91 -8.40
N LYS A 57 -11.87 0.52 -7.59
CA LYS A 57 -12.28 -0.87 -7.41
C LYS A 57 -12.87 -1.44 -8.72
N PRO A 58 -12.52 -2.68 -9.10
CA PRO A 58 -13.07 -3.32 -10.29
C PRO A 58 -14.56 -3.63 -10.09
N ASP A 59 -15.31 -3.69 -11.19
CA ASP A 59 -16.70 -4.12 -11.16
C ASP A 59 -16.82 -5.59 -10.76
N VAL A 60 -17.75 -5.89 -9.85
CA VAL A 60 -18.05 -7.26 -9.44
C VAL A 60 -19.15 -7.80 -10.32
N ARG A 61 -18.84 -8.87 -11.06
CA ARG A 61 -19.82 -9.50 -11.95
C ARG A 61 -21.06 -9.93 -11.17
N GLY A 62 -22.22 -9.42 -11.58
CA GLY A 62 -23.51 -9.76 -10.98
C GLY A 62 -23.89 -8.92 -9.75
N LEU A 63 -23.05 -7.95 -9.32
CA LEU A 63 -23.37 -7.02 -8.24
C LEU A 63 -23.17 -5.58 -8.72
N HIS A 64 -24.21 -4.75 -8.62
CA HIS A 64 -24.12 -3.35 -9.01
C HIS A 64 -23.46 -2.52 -7.90
N GLU A 65 -22.45 -1.73 -8.27
CA GLU A 65 -21.75 -0.77 -7.38
C GLU A 65 -21.17 -1.37 -6.08
N TYR A 66 -20.94 -2.68 -6.05
CA TYR A 66 -20.50 -3.40 -4.84
C TYR A 66 -19.22 -2.82 -4.23
N GLY A 67 -19.30 -2.37 -2.98
CA GLY A 67 -18.16 -1.87 -2.21
C GLY A 67 -17.56 -0.56 -2.71
N ARG A 68 -18.20 0.13 -3.67
CA ARG A 68 -17.81 1.47 -4.09
C ARG A 68 -18.06 2.46 -2.95
N GLU A 69 -17.02 3.22 -2.62
CA GLU A 69 -17.10 4.28 -1.62
C GLU A 69 -17.36 5.63 -2.31
N ASP A 70 -18.36 6.35 -1.82
CA ASP A 70 -18.40 7.80 -1.96
C ASP A 70 -18.33 8.46 -0.57
N GLN A 71 -17.89 9.72 -0.54
CA GLN A 71 -17.72 10.47 0.72
C GLN A 71 -19.04 10.58 1.50
N LYS A 72 -20.16 10.71 0.77
CA LYS A 72 -21.51 10.82 1.34
C LYS A 72 -21.94 9.55 2.08
N SER A 73 -21.53 8.38 1.61
CA SER A 73 -21.81 7.08 2.21
C SER A 73 -21.11 6.94 3.56
N GLY A 74 -19.84 7.37 3.64
CA GLY A 74 -19.07 7.38 4.89
C GLY A 74 -19.70 8.28 5.96
N ASP A 75 -20.05 9.52 5.59
CA ASP A 75 -20.65 10.48 6.52
C ASP A 75 -22.04 10.02 7.01
N ARG A 76 -22.83 9.38 6.14
CA ARG A 76 -24.12 8.79 6.51
C ARG A 76 -23.97 7.69 7.55
N ILE A 77 -22.96 6.83 7.41
CA ILE A 77 -22.66 5.75 8.36
C ILE A 77 -22.21 6.35 9.71
N ARG A 78 -21.31 7.33 9.68
CA ARG A 78 -20.81 8.01 10.89
C ARG A 78 -21.93 8.71 11.66
N THR A 79 -22.79 9.43 10.95
CA THR A 79 -23.92 10.18 11.56
C THR A 79 -24.94 9.25 12.20
N ARG A 80 -25.14 8.05 11.66
CA ARG A 80 -26.10 7.08 12.19
C ARG A 80 -25.54 6.22 13.35
N TRP A 81 -24.23 6.15 13.51
CA TRP A 81 -23.61 5.36 14.57
C TRP A 81 -24.07 5.82 15.96
N THR A 82 -24.32 4.87 16.86
CA THR A 82 -24.70 5.17 18.25
C THR A 82 -24.23 4.09 19.22
N TYR A 83 -23.84 4.54 20.41
CA TYR A 83 -23.51 3.68 21.55
C TYR A 83 -24.73 3.31 22.41
N ALA A 84 -25.93 3.80 22.07
CA ALA A 84 -27.14 3.49 22.82
C ALA A 84 -27.39 1.97 22.89
N GLY A 85 -27.81 1.51 24.08
CA GLY A 85 -28.27 0.14 24.29
C GLY A 85 -29.65 -0.12 23.68
N GLY A 86 -30.13 -1.36 23.83
CA GLY A 86 -31.47 -1.77 23.41
C GLY A 86 -31.66 -1.92 21.90
N ARG A 87 -32.89 -2.23 21.49
CA ARG A 87 -33.24 -2.61 20.12
C ARG A 87 -32.86 -1.56 19.07
N LYS A 88 -33.23 -0.29 19.27
CA LYS A 88 -32.95 0.80 18.30
C LYS A 88 -31.45 1.01 18.09
N GLY A 89 -30.66 0.97 19.17
CA GLY A 89 -29.20 1.09 19.07
C GLY A 89 -28.56 -0.10 18.35
N ALA A 90 -29.04 -1.32 18.63
CA ALA A 90 -28.60 -2.53 17.93
C ALA A 90 -28.94 -2.49 16.42
N GLU A 91 -30.14 -2.06 16.05
CA GLU A 91 -30.57 -1.88 14.65
C GLU A 91 -29.68 -0.86 13.92
N ALA A 92 -29.36 0.27 14.56
CA ALA A 92 -28.47 1.28 13.98
C ALA A 92 -27.06 0.74 13.73
N ARG A 93 -26.45 0.08 14.72
CA ARG A 93 -25.11 -0.52 14.58
C ARG A 93 -25.09 -1.64 13.55
N SER A 94 -26.10 -2.51 13.53
CA SER A 94 -26.23 -3.58 12.55
C SER A 94 -26.32 -3.03 11.12
N TRP A 95 -27.09 -1.94 10.94
CA TRP A 95 -27.16 -1.26 9.65
C TRP A 95 -25.79 -0.69 9.26
N CYS A 96 -25.11 0.04 10.15
CA CYS A 96 -23.80 0.62 9.87
C CYS A 96 -22.79 -0.45 9.45
N ALA A 97 -22.74 -1.57 10.18
CA ALA A 97 -21.87 -2.70 9.88
C ALA A 97 -22.17 -3.29 8.49
N LYS A 98 -23.46 -3.50 8.17
CA LYS A 98 -23.87 -4.05 6.87
C LYS A 98 -23.49 -3.13 5.70
N GLN A 99 -23.62 -1.81 5.87
CA GLN A 99 -23.30 -0.86 4.80
C GLN A 99 -21.81 -0.81 4.50
N PHE A 100 -20.95 -0.84 5.52
CA PHE A 100 -19.50 -0.78 5.31
C PHE A 100 -18.88 -2.15 4.98
N TRP A 101 -19.61 -3.25 5.20
CA TRP A 101 -19.12 -4.60 4.95
C TRP A 101 -18.69 -4.83 3.50
N GLU A 102 -19.45 -4.32 2.53
CA GLU A 102 -19.16 -4.53 1.11
C GLU A 102 -17.84 -3.89 0.71
N THR A 103 -17.59 -2.68 1.22
CA THR A 103 -16.34 -1.93 1.07
C THR A 103 -15.15 -2.71 1.63
N LEU A 104 -15.25 -3.15 2.89
CA LEU A 104 -14.20 -3.96 3.52
C LEU A 104 -13.97 -5.26 2.75
N HIS A 105 -15.04 -5.95 2.37
CA HIS A 105 -14.98 -7.26 1.73
C HIS A 105 -14.31 -7.20 0.37
N ILE A 106 -14.63 -6.20 -0.47
CA ILE A 106 -14.01 -6.10 -1.80
C ILE A 106 -12.52 -5.77 -1.69
N ASP A 107 -12.09 -4.95 -0.73
CA ASP A 107 -10.68 -4.62 -0.53
C ASP A 107 -9.88 -5.85 -0.10
N LEU A 108 -10.41 -6.59 0.87
CA LEU A 108 -9.81 -7.87 1.28
C LEU A 108 -9.85 -8.92 0.16
N ARG A 109 -10.86 -8.91 -0.71
CA ARG A 109 -10.89 -9.81 -1.87
C ARG A 109 -9.83 -9.43 -2.91
N MET A 110 -9.53 -8.15 -3.09
CA MET A 110 -8.41 -7.71 -3.94
C MET A 110 -7.06 -8.12 -3.35
N VAL A 111 -6.87 -8.02 -2.03
CA VAL A 111 -5.69 -8.58 -1.35
C VAL A 111 -5.59 -10.09 -1.56
N ASP A 112 -6.68 -10.82 -1.30
CA ASP A 112 -6.77 -12.28 -1.45
C ASP A 112 -6.48 -12.76 -2.88
N THR A 113 -6.84 -11.96 -3.89
CA THR A 113 -6.58 -12.31 -5.29
C THR A 113 -5.28 -11.72 -5.85
N SER A 114 -4.51 -10.97 -5.06
CA SER A 114 -3.18 -10.50 -5.49
C SER A 114 -2.10 -11.56 -5.29
N ASP A 115 -1.03 -11.48 -6.08
CA ASP A 115 0.16 -12.33 -5.96
C ASP A 115 1.18 -11.71 -4.96
N PHE A 116 1.17 -10.38 -4.81
CA PHE A 116 1.93 -9.63 -3.80
C PHE A 116 1.23 -8.30 -3.47
N THR A 117 1.67 -7.61 -2.42
CA THR A 117 1.15 -6.27 -2.09
C THR A 117 2.28 -5.24 -2.01
N ILE A 118 1.94 -3.98 -2.31
CA ILE A 118 2.78 -2.81 -2.00
C ILE A 118 2.05 -2.01 -0.94
N SER A 119 2.69 -1.79 0.21
CA SER A 119 2.08 -1.16 1.37
C SER A 119 2.82 0.11 1.77
N TYR A 120 2.21 1.27 1.50
CA TYR A 120 2.73 2.57 1.94
C TYR A 120 2.27 2.87 3.37
N CYS A 121 3.23 2.91 4.31
CA CYS A 121 2.98 2.98 5.73
C CYS A 121 3.75 4.13 6.40
N PRO A 122 3.40 5.40 6.12
CA PRO A 122 3.98 6.55 6.82
C PRO A 122 3.61 6.50 8.31
N THR A 123 4.60 6.64 9.19
CA THR A 123 4.42 6.42 10.64
C THR A 123 3.61 7.50 11.36
N ASN A 124 3.25 8.59 10.67
CA ASN A 124 2.45 9.70 11.20
C ASN A 124 1.00 9.71 10.72
N ILE A 125 0.58 8.75 9.88
CA ILE A 125 -0.81 8.66 9.43
C ILE A 125 -1.45 7.43 10.05
N TYR A 126 -2.52 7.65 10.81
CA TYR A 126 -3.31 6.56 11.36
C TYR A 126 -4.02 5.79 10.23
N SER A 127 -3.88 4.47 10.24
CA SER A 127 -4.55 3.58 9.29
C SER A 127 -4.93 2.28 9.99
N VAL A 128 -6.16 1.82 9.74
CA VAL A 128 -6.68 0.53 10.22
C VAL A 128 -6.78 -0.51 9.10
N GLY A 129 -7.08 -0.07 7.87
CA GLY A 129 -7.15 -0.95 6.71
C GLY A 129 -5.78 -1.52 6.33
N THR A 130 -4.77 -0.65 6.27
CA THR A 130 -3.40 -1.04 5.88
C THR A 130 -2.81 -2.17 6.74
N PRO A 131 -2.85 -2.12 8.10
CA PRO A 131 -2.43 -3.27 8.91
C PRO A 131 -3.22 -4.55 8.61
N HIS A 132 -4.54 -4.46 8.43
CA HIS A 132 -5.40 -5.63 8.17
C HIS A 132 -5.04 -6.29 6.82
N GLU A 133 -4.81 -5.48 5.79
CA GLU A 133 -4.41 -5.93 4.45
C GLU A 133 -3.04 -6.61 4.47
N ILE A 134 -2.07 -6.05 5.21
CA ILE A 134 -0.73 -6.65 5.39
C ILE A 134 -0.83 -7.98 6.14
N ILE A 135 -1.61 -8.03 7.22
CA ILE A 135 -1.81 -9.27 8.00
C ILE A 135 -2.44 -10.35 7.11
N MET A 136 -3.46 -10.02 6.33
CA MET A 136 -4.07 -10.97 5.41
C MET A 136 -3.09 -11.48 4.36
N ALA A 137 -2.31 -10.59 3.73
CA ALA A 137 -1.30 -10.98 2.75
C ALA A 137 -0.24 -11.92 3.35
N THR A 138 0.26 -11.60 4.53
CA THR A 138 1.31 -12.40 5.21
C THR A 138 0.79 -13.75 5.72
N LEU A 139 -0.46 -13.83 6.21
CA LEU A 139 -1.10 -15.11 6.54
C LEU A 139 -1.28 -16.03 5.32
N GLN A 140 -1.31 -15.46 4.13
CA GLN A 140 -1.36 -16.18 2.85
C GLN A 140 0.03 -16.39 2.24
N HIS A 141 1.10 -16.10 2.98
CA HIS A 141 2.49 -16.19 2.52
C HIS A 141 2.78 -15.37 1.26
N LYS A 142 2.07 -14.25 1.06
CA LYS A 142 2.32 -13.33 -0.05
C LYS A 142 3.41 -12.32 0.32
N PRO A 143 4.34 -12.00 -0.60
CA PRO A 143 5.29 -10.93 -0.39
C PRO A 143 4.57 -9.59 -0.16
N VAL A 144 5.03 -8.85 0.85
CA VAL A 144 4.58 -7.48 1.15
C VAL A 144 5.76 -6.54 0.95
N LEU A 145 5.71 -5.69 -0.07
CA LEU A 145 6.68 -4.62 -0.29
C LEU A 145 6.29 -3.40 0.56
N PHE A 146 6.97 -3.21 1.67
CA PHE A 146 6.63 -2.23 2.70
C PHE A 146 7.42 -0.92 2.54
N VAL A 147 6.73 0.19 2.29
CA VAL A 147 7.33 1.52 2.14
C VAL A 147 7.09 2.35 3.41
N SER A 148 8.15 2.71 4.11
CA SER A 148 8.15 3.53 5.33
C SER A 148 9.03 4.76 5.09
N PRO A 149 8.50 5.91 4.67
CA PRO A 149 9.30 7.10 4.42
C PRO A 149 9.77 7.76 5.74
N PRO A 150 10.87 8.53 5.72
CA PRO A 150 11.22 9.42 6.82
C PRO A 150 10.07 10.38 7.16
N ILE A 151 9.76 10.58 8.44
CA ILE A 151 8.77 11.57 8.88
C ILE A 151 9.48 12.71 9.61
N VAL A 152 9.21 13.93 9.16
CA VAL A 152 9.63 15.19 9.79
C VAL A 152 8.51 16.21 9.67
N PHE A 153 8.54 17.26 10.49
CA PHE A 153 7.57 18.35 10.43
C PHE A 153 8.26 19.72 10.30
N PRO A 154 8.81 20.08 9.11
CA PRO A 154 9.50 21.36 8.92
C PRO A 154 8.64 22.58 9.31
N ALA A 155 7.36 22.59 8.91
CA ALA A 155 6.44 23.66 9.27
C ALA A 155 6.20 23.77 10.79
N LEU A 156 6.26 22.66 11.52
CA LEU A 156 6.21 22.68 12.98
C LEU A 156 7.48 23.28 13.58
N HIS A 157 8.64 22.99 13.00
CA HIS A 157 9.91 23.61 13.41
C HIS A 157 9.89 25.12 13.19
N GLU A 158 9.45 25.58 12.02
CA GLU A 158 9.28 27.00 11.72
C GLU A 158 8.29 27.67 12.69
N LEU A 159 7.17 27.01 12.99
CA LEU A 159 6.19 27.50 13.95
C LEU A 159 6.75 27.62 15.37
N ARG A 160 7.52 26.62 15.82
CA ARG A 160 8.22 26.67 17.13
C ARG A 160 9.17 27.86 17.20
N GLU A 161 9.94 28.10 16.14
CA GLU A 161 10.85 29.23 16.06
C GLU A 161 10.11 30.57 16.07
N HIS A 162 9.04 30.69 15.29
CA HIS A 162 8.22 31.89 15.21
C HIS A 162 7.60 32.27 16.57
N LEU A 163 7.17 31.30 17.36
CA LEU A 163 6.49 31.51 18.64
C LEU A 163 7.45 31.72 19.83
N LYS A 164 8.78 31.74 19.64
CA LYS A 164 9.74 31.91 20.74
C LYS A 164 9.52 33.16 21.60
N GLY A 165 9.06 34.26 21.00
CA GLY A 165 8.75 35.52 21.68
C GLY A 165 7.32 35.62 22.23
N ASP A 166 6.44 34.67 21.90
CA ASP A 166 5.03 34.66 22.30
C ASP A 166 4.79 33.56 23.34
N VAL A 167 4.81 33.94 24.63
CA VAL A 167 4.63 33.02 25.76
C VAL A 167 3.30 32.25 25.67
N ARG A 168 2.22 32.93 25.25
CA ARG A 168 0.89 32.30 25.16
C ARG A 168 0.84 31.36 23.96
N GLY A 169 1.34 31.79 22.81
CA GLY A 169 1.43 30.97 21.60
C GLY A 169 2.27 29.71 21.83
N ALA A 170 3.44 29.84 22.45
CA ALA A 170 4.30 28.70 22.79
C ALA A 170 3.62 27.71 23.75
N ALA A 171 2.88 28.21 24.75
CA ALA A 171 2.11 27.36 25.66
C ALA A 171 0.98 26.61 24.94
N LEU A 172 0.26 27.27 24.03
CA LEU A 172 -0.78 26.63 23.21
C LEU A 172 -0.18 25.58 22.27
N LEU A 173 0.95 25.86 21.63
CA LEU A 173 1.64 24.90 20.77
C LEU A 173 2.08 23.67 21.56
N LYS A 174 2.71 23.87 22.73
CA LYS A 174 3.13 22.77 23.60
C LYS A 174 1.95 21.91 24.05
N ARG A 175 0.80 22.53 24.35
CA ARG A 175 -0.43 21.80 24.68
C ARG A 175 -0.93 21.00 23.48
N LEU A 176 -0.99 21.61 22.30
CA LEU A 176 -1.38 20.93 21.06
C LEU A 176 -0.49 19.71 20.81
N GLU A 177 0.83 19.85 20.94
CA GLU A 177 1.79 18.74 20.80
C GLU A 177 1.57 17.58 21.77
N SER A 178 0.94 17.82 22.93
CA SER A 178 0.54 16.76 23.86
C SER A 178 -0.83 16.13 23.55
N GLU A 179 -1.67 16.84 22.79
CA GLU A 179 -3.04 16.40 22.43
C GLU A 179 -3.05 15.63 21.10
N ILE A 180 -2.10 15.89 20.20
CA ILE A 180 -1.96 15.19 18.91
C ILE A 180 -0.69 14.33 18.85
N PRO A 181 -0.71 13.17 18.16
CA PRO A 181 0.43 12.26 18.08
C PRO A 181 1.50 12.77 17.09
N ILE A 182 2.15 13.89 17.41
CA ILE A 182 3.28 14.41 16.64
C ILE A 182 4.53 13.61 17.03
N LYS A 183 4.93 12.67 16.17
CA LYS A 183 6.16 11.90 16.35
C LYS A 183 6.95 11.87 15.06
N GLU A 184 8.13 12.48 15.08
CA GLU A 184 9.06 12.38 13.97
C GLU A 184 9.69 10.98 13.88
N ASN A 185 10.09 10.63 12.67
CA ASN A 185 10.79 9.39 12.34
C ASN A 185 11.79 9.67 11.21
N PRO A 186 12.85 10.46 11.45
CA PRO A 186 13.78 10.89 10.42
C PRO A 186 14.57 9.72 9.80
N ARG A 187 14.57 8.56 10.46
CA ARG A 187 15.25 7.34 10.03
C ARG A 187 14.34 6.36 9.28
N ALA A 188 13.09 6.72 9.03
CA ALA A 188 12.15 5.88 8.29
C ALA A 188 11.87 4.52 8.96
N ILE A 189 12.11 4.39 10.27
CA ILE A 189 12.05 3.11 10.97
C ILE A 189 10.58 2.64 11.01
N PRO A 190 10.24 1.49 10.41
CA PRO A 190 8.87 0.99 10.46
C PRO A 190 8.50 0.62 11.91
N SER A 191 7.20 0.46 12.20
CA SER A 191 6.79 -0.10 13.49
C SER A 191 7.48 -1.44 13.73
N LEU A 192 7.93 -1.67 14.97
CA LEU A 192 8.61 -2.91 15.37
C LEU A 192 7.77 -4.17 15.12
N TRP A 193 6.44 -4.03 15.08
CA TRP A 193 5.51 -5.11 14.74
C TRP A 193 5.57 -5.54 13.28
N TYR A 194 5.86 -4.61 12.37
CA TYR A 194 5.96 -4.94 10.94
C TYR A 194 7.23 -5.72 10.62
N ILE A 195 8.31 -5.53 11.38
CA ILE A 195 9.60 -6.19 11.14
C ILE A 195 9.46 -7.72 11.09
N PRO A 196 8.92 -8.41 12.12
CA PRO A 196 8.71 -9.85 12.06
C PRO A 196 7.55 -10.26 11.15
N LEU A 197 6.57 -9.37 10.92
CA LEU A 197 5.39 -9.67 10.10
C LEU A 197 5.73 -9.72 8.60
N VAL A 198 6.54 -8.77 8.12
CA VAL A 198 6.94 -8.63 6.71
C VAL A 198 8.25 -9.36 6.41
N GLY A 199 9.14 -9.49 7.40
CA GLY A 199 10.49 -10.03 7.22
C GLY A 199 11.51 -8.97 6.80
N GLY A 200 12.80 -9.29 6.90
CA GLY A 200 13.87 -8.28 6.85
C GLY A 200 14.18 -7.63 5.50
N GLU A 201 13.68 -8.17 4.40
CA GLU A 201 14.13 -7.78 3.05
C GLU A 201 13.18 -6.88 2.27
N ASN A 202 11.89 -6.88 2.61
CA ASN A 202 10.90 -6.17 1.81
C ASN A 202 10.56 -4.78 2.38
N PHE A 203 11.55 -4.09 2.96
CA PHE A 203 11.43 -2.72 3.47
C PHE A 203 12.11 -1.69 2.56
N PHE A 204 11.42 -0.56 2.34
CA PHE A 204 11.84 0.53 1.48
C PHE A 204 11.60 1.87 2.18
N ASP A 205 12.51 2.83 2.03
CA ASP A 205 12.42 4.17 2.64
C ASP A 205 11.87 5.25 1.70
N GLY A 206 11.38 4.82 0.54
CA GLY A 206 10.68 5.65 -0.45
C GLY A 206 10.39 4.86 -1.72
N PHE A 207 9.73 5.51 -2.68
CA PHE A 207 9.44 4.96 -3.99
C PHE A 207 10.62 5.13 -4.96
N GLY A 208 11.29 6.28 -4.92
CA GLY A 208 12.36 6.63 -5.86
C GLY A 208 11.82 7.10 -7.21
N PHE A 209 10.77 7.95 -7.20
CA PHE A 209 10.10 8.41 -8.41
C PHE A 209 11.01 9.23 -9.32
N ALA A 210 11.97 9.97 -8.76
CA ALA A 210 12.87 10.86 -9.48
C ALA A 210 13.53 10.20 -10.71
N ARG A 211 13.96 8.94 -10.58
CA ARG A 211 14.61 8.17 -11.65
C ARG A 211 13.71 7.89 -12.86
N TYR A 212 12.39 7.90 -12.66
CA TYR A 212 11.42 7.45 -13.64
C TYR A 212 10.59 8.61 -14.24
N ARG A 213 10.76 9.84 -13.74
CA ARG A 213 9.97 11.00 -14.18
C ARG A 213 10.00 11.21 -15.69
N GLU A 214 11.18 11.20 -16.30
CA GLU A 214 11.33 11.41 -17.74
C GLU A 214 10.67 10.28 -18.54
N ARG A 215 10.94 9.03 -18.15
CA ARG A 215 10.39 7.83 -18.81
C ARG A 215 8.86 7.81 -18.83
N PHE A 216 8.23 8.22 -17.73
CA PHE A 216 6.77 8.22 -17.60
C PHE A 216 6.13 9.60 -17.82
N LYS A 217 6.94 10.60 -18.20
CA LYS A 217 6.50 11.99 -18.40
C LYS A 217 5.75 12.57 -17.20
N TRP A 218 6.18 12.23 -15.98
CA TRP A 218 5.67 12.84 -14.76
C TRP A 218 6.23 14.26 -14.62
N THR A 219 5.54 15.22 -15.21
CA THR A 219 5.93 16.64 -15.22
C THR A 219 5.54 17.35 -13.93
N GLU A 220 4.37 17.05 -13.39
CA GLU A 220 3.86 17.65 -12.16
C GLU A 220 4.64 17.18 -10.93
N GLU A 221 4.89 18.08 -9.98
CA GLU A 221 5.54 17.75 -8.71
C GLU A 221 4.48 17.49 -7.63
N ILE A 222 4.45 16.26 -7.10
CA ILE A 222 3.53 15.85 -6.04
C ILE A 222 4.22 15.91 -4.67
N PRO A 223 3.48 15.91 -3.54
CA PRO A 223 4.09 16.05 -2.21
C PRO A 223 5.22 15.07 -1.92
N ILE A 224 5.12 13.83 -2.40
CA ILE A 224 6.16 12.82 -2.20
C ILE A 224 7.42 13.06 -3.03
N ASP A 225 7.35 13.79 -4.15
CA ASP A 225 8.55 14.21 -4.90
C ASP A 225 9.39 15.19 -4.08
N ARG A 226 8.73 16.19 -3.48
CA ARG A 226 9.40 17.16 -2.59
C ARG A 226 10.01 16.45 -1.38
N HIS A 227 9.26 15.50 -0.83
CA HIS A 227 9.72 14.69 0.28
C HIS A 227 10.97 13.87 -0.07
N GLU A 228 10.96 13.12 -1.18
CA GLU A 228 12.13 12.35 -1.63
C GLU A 228 13.30 13.23 -2.07
N LYS A 229 13.06 14.48 -2.48
CA LYS A 229 14.14 15.44 -2.77
C LYS A 229 14.85 15.89 -1.49
N LEU A 230 14.10 16.11 -0.41
CA LEU A 230 14.65 16.46 0.91
C LEU A 230 15.26 15.25 1.63
N TYR A 231 14.66 14.08 1.44
CA TYR A 231 15.08 12.81 2.03
C TYR A 231 15.25 11.74 0.94
N PRO A 232 16.35 11.78 0.17
CA PRO A 232 16.59 10.82 -0.89
C PRO A 232 16.55 9.36 -0.37
N PRO A 233 15.71 8.49 -0.95
CA PRO A 233 15.57 7.11 -0.48
C PRO A 233 16.86 6.32 -0.72
N LYS A 234 17.34 5.62 0.31
CA LYS A 234 18.52 4.75 0.25
C LYS A 234 18.18 3.38 -0.33
N ARG A 235 16.96 2.88 -0.09
CA ARG A 235 16.41 1.64 -0.63
C ARG A 235 15.06 1.94 -1.28
N PRO A 236 15.06 2.54 -2.49
CA PRO A 236 13.83 2.89 -3.21
C PRO A 236 13.09 1.66 -3.75
N LEU A 237 11.76 1.67 -3.71
CA LEU A 237 10.89 0.59 -4.17
C LEU A 237 10.96 0.36 -5.69
N LEU A 238 10.79 1.40 -6.51
CA LEU A 238 10.62 1.23 -7.96
C LEU A 238 11.85 0.57 -8.62
N PRO A 239 13.10 0.93 -8.27
CA PRO A 239 14.28 0.22 -8.75
C PRO A 239 14.37 -1.25 -8.32
N PHE A 240 13.78 -1.61 -7.18
CA PHE A 240 13.67 -3.01 -6.77
C PHE A 240 12.67 -3.75 -7.66
N VAL A 241 11.47 -3.18 -7.87
CA VAL A 241 10.42 -3.78 -8.70
C VAL A 241 10.87 -3.91 -10.17
N GLU A 242 11.60 -2.93 -10.72
CA GLU A 242 12.19 -3.05 -12.05
C GLU A 242 13.14 -4.25 -12.17
N LYS A 243 13.97 -4.48 -11.14
CA LYS A 243 14.87 -5.65 -11.10
C LYS A 243 14.08 -6.96 -10.93
N LEU A 244 13.06 -6.94 -10.08
CA LEU A 244 12.16 -8.06 -9.84
C LEU A 244 11.49 -8.54 -11.13
N ASN A 245 11.15 -7.62 -12.03
CA ASN A 245 10.57 -7.95 -13.34
C ASN A 245 11.51 -8.78 -14.25
N HIS A 246 12.80 -8.88 -13.92
CA HIS A 246 13.79 -9.62 -14.68
C HIS A 246 14.41 -10.80 -13.93
N ARG A 247 14.39 -10.79 -12.60
CA ARG A 247 14.94 -11.86 -11.76
C ARG A 247 14.25 -11.89 -10.39
N LEU A 248 14.06 -13.08 -9.84
CA LEU A 248 13.60 -13.24 -8.46
C LEU A 248 14.60 -12.59 -7.48
N PRO A 249 14.11 -11.99 -6.38
CA PRO A 249 14.97 -11.40 -5.38
C PRO A 249 15.64 -12.51 -4.56
N LYS A 250 16.59 -12.08 -3.74
CA LYS A 250 17.27 -12.94 -2.77
C LYS A 250 16.90 -12.49 -1.37
N LYS A 251 16.90 -13.42 -0.43
CA LYS A 251 16.79 -13.14 1.00
C LYS A 251 18.03 -13.57 1.76
N TRP A 252 18.33 -12.86 2.84
CA TRP A 252 19.39 -13.26 3.76
C TRP A 252 18.96 -14.49 4.57
N ASP A 253 19.75 -15.56 4.49
CA ASP A 253 19.60 -16.73 5.34
C ASP A 253 20.60 -16.63 6.50
N SER A 254 20.08 -16.44 7.72
CA SER A 254 20.91 -16.29 8.92
C SER A 254 21.61 -17.58 9.35
N LYS A 255 21.09 -18.75 8.96
CA LYS A 255 21.71 -20.05 9.27
C LYS A 255 22.88 -20.33 8.32
N LEU A 256 22.72 -19.96 7.05
CA LEU A 256 23.74 -20.15 6.01
C LEU A 256 24.70 -18.96 5.86
N ASN A 257 24.43 -17.85 6.55
CA ASN A 257 25.19 -16.60 6.50
C ASN A 257 25.42 -16.10 5.07
N LYS A 258 24.40 -16.22 4.21
CA LYS A 258 24.47 -15.84 2.80
C LYS A 258 23.10 -15.49 2.22
N PHE A 259 23.10 -14.79 1.10
CA PHE A 259 21.89 -14.57 0.30
C PHE A 259 21.50 -15.83 -0.48
N VAL A 260 20.25 -16.26 -0.32
CA VAL A 260 19.61 -17.38 -1.02
C VAL A 260 18.43 -16.88 -1.87
N PRO A 261 17.92 -17.65 -2.84
CA PRO A 261 16.68 -17.31 -3.54
C PRO A 261 15.54 -17.05 -2.55
N ASP A 262 14.70 -16.06 -2.85
CA ASP A 262 13.51 -15.79 -2.06
C ASP A 262 12.30 -16.56 -2.61
N ASP A 263 12.08 -17.73 -2.04
CA ASP A 263 11.06 -18.70 -2.49
C ASP A 263 9.61 -18.25 -2.19
N ASP A 264 9.41 -17.11 -1.53
CA ASP A 264 8.09 -16.54 -1.25
C ASP A 264 7.47 -15.89 -2.52
N TRP A 265 8.28 -15.65 -3.55
CA TRP A 265 7.84 -15.09 -4.83
C TRP A 265 7.26 -16.15 -5.76
N LEU A 266 6.03 -16.56 -5.45
CA LEU A 266 5.26 -17.52 -6.25
C LEU A 266 4.50 -16.80 -7.38
N LEU A 267 5.20 -16.50 -8.48
CA LEU A 267 4.62 -15.89 -9.68
C LEU A 267 4.19 -16.97 -10.68
N TRP A 268 2.99 -16.82 -11.23
CA TRP A 268 2.37 -17.84 -12.09
C TRP A 268 2.61 -17.58 -13.58
N GLU A 269 2.90 -18.63 -14.34
CA GLU A 269 3.02 -18.57 -15.81
C GLU A 269 1.73 -19.07 -16.50
N PHE A 270 0.70 -18.24 -16.55
CA PHE A 270 -0.58 -18.62 -17.17
C PHE A 270 -0.63 -18.46 -18.71
N ASN A 271 0.35 -17.78 -19.31
CA ASN A 271 0.35 -17.41 -20.75
C ASN A 271 0.97 -18.46 -21.69
N THR A 272 0.98 -19.74 -21.31
CA THR A 272 1.29 -20.80 -22.27
C THR A 272 -0.01 -21.34 -22.86
N GLU A 273 -0.18 -21.25 -24.19
CA GLU A 273 -1.29 -21.84 -24.98
C GLU A 273 -1.43 -23.38 -24.82
N LYS A 274 -0.75 -23.97 -23.83
CA LYS A 274 -0.80 -25.37 -23.42
C LYS A 274 -1.00 -25.45 -21.91
N ILE A 275 -2.12 -24.95 -21.39
CA ILE A 275 -2.60 -25.40 -20.07
C ILE A 275 -3.20 -26.81 -20.24
N ARG A 276 -2.36 -27.78 -20.61
CA ARG A 276 -2.52 -29.14 -20.10
C ARG A 276 -1.73 -29.11 -18.81
N GLY A 277 -2.42 -29.01 -17.67
CA GLY A 277 -1.80 -29.38 -16.40
C GLY A 277 -1.03 -30.69 -16.64
N LYS A 278 0.24 -30.75 -16.18
CA LYS A 278 1.04 -31.99 -16.23
C LYS A 278 0.09 -33.13 -15.89
N HIS A 279 -0.19 -34.00 -16.86
CA HIS A 279 -1.24 -35.00 -16.71
C HIS A 279 -1.05 -35.71 -15.38
N VAL A 280 -1.96 -35.46 -14.44
CA VAL A 280 -2.11 -36.32 -13.28
C VAL A 280 -2.60 -37.62 -13.88
N LYS A 281 -1.70 -38.60 -14.03
CA LYS A 281 -2.10 -39.96 -14.41
C LYS A 281 -3.14 -40.37 -13.36
N SER A 282 -4.38 -40.55 -13.76
CA SER A 282 -5.41 -41.05 -12.86
C SER A 282 -4.93 -42.40 -12.34
N VAL A 283 -4.65 -42.48 -11.05
CA VAL A 283 -4.40 -43.75 -10.36
C VAL A 283 -5.75 -44.40 -10.12
N ARG A 284 -6.44 -44.75 -11.20
CA ARG A 284 -7.55 -45.69 -11.22
C ARG A 284 -7.42 -46.47 -12.52
N LYS A 285 -6.91 -47.69 -12.37
CA LYS A 285 -7.10 -48.79 -13.33
C LYS A 285 -8.53 -49.29 -13.17
#